data_AF-A0A1M5P7T1-F1
#
_entry.id   AF-A0A1M5P7T1-F1
#
_cell.length_a   1.000
_cell.length_b   1.000
_cell.length_c   1.000
_cell.angle_alpha   90.00
_cell.angle_beta   90.00
_cell.angle_gamma   90.00
#
_symmetry.space_group_name_H-M   'P 1'
#
loop_
_entity.id
_entity.type
_entity.pdbx_description
1 polymer ?
#
loop_
_entity_poly.entity_id
_entity_poly.type
_entity_poly.pdbx_seq_one_letter_code
_entity_poly.pdbx_strand_id
1 'polypeptide(L)'
;MSVSNRVPEGLKGPLGLASLCVMILGLVLGYIFTMIGVTLFFDLNGLQGLSNSESVVVLVTGLVCIVVGYAGWRGFMGFAY
;
A
#
# COMPACT_ATOMS: atom_id res chain seq x y z
N MET A 1 -21.72 -3.79 12.80
CA MET A 1 -22.58 -3.37 11.67
C MET A 1 -21.67 -3.06 10.49
N SER A 2 -21.84 -3.76 9.36
CA SER A 2 -21.00 -3.54 8.17
C SER A 2 -21.20 -2.12 7.63
N VAL A 3 -20.11 -1.42 7.30
CA VAL A 3 -20.14 -0.08 6.68
C VAL A 3 -20.93 -0.12 5.36
N SER A 4 -20.98 -1.27 4.70
CA SER A 4 -21.80 -1.55 3.52
C SER A 4 -23.29 -1.23 3.69
N ASN A 5 -23.84 -1.36 4.90
CA ASN A 5 -25.27 -1.10 5.15
C ASN A 5 -25.61 0.40 5.29
N ARG A 6 -24.60 1.28 5.32
CA ARG A 6 -24.78 2.73 5.37
C ARG A 6 -24.60 3.41 4.02
N VAL A 7 -24.15 2.68 3.00
CA VAL A 7 -23.83 3.24 1.69
C VAL A 7 -24.91 2.84 0.67
N PRO A 8 -25.48 3.80 -0.08
CA PRO A 8 -26.48 3.51 -1.12
C PRO A 8 -25.96 2.50 -2.14
N GLU A 9 -26.82 1.59 -2.62
CA GLU A 9 -26.43 0.49 -3.52
C GLU A 9 -25.72 0.97 -4.80
N GLY A 10 -26.10 2.13 -5.34
CA GLY A 10 -25.45 2.72 -6.52
C GLY A 10 -24.02 3.21 -6.28
N LEU A 11 -23.62 3.46 -5.03
CA LEU A 11 -22.27 3.92 -4.67
C LEU A 11 -21.32 2.78 -4.31
N LYS A 12 -21.84 1.57 -4.07
CA LYS A 12 -21.03 0.39 -3.69
C LYS A 12 -20.08 -0.03 -4.81
N GLY A 13 -20.54 -0.02 -6.06
CA GLY A 13 -19.74 -0.31 -7.25
C GLY A 13 -18.50 0.59 -7.40
N PRO A 14 -18.67 1.93 -7.48
CA PRO A 14 -17.53 2.84 -7.61
C PRO A 14 -16.63 2.85 -6.36
N LEU A 15 -17.17 2.70 -5.15
CA LEU A 15 -16.33 2.56 -3.94
C LEU A 15 -15.50 1.28 -3.94
N GLY A 16 -16.07 0.17 -4.44
CA GLY A 16 -15.35 -1.08 -4.63
C GLY A 16 -14.18 -0.89 -5.59
N LEU A 17 -14.43 -0.28 -6.76
CA LEU A 17 -13.39 -0.01 -7.76
C LEU A 17 -12.30 0.92 -7.21
N ALA A 18 -12.67 2.00 -6.52
CA ALA A 18 -11.71 2.89 -5.87
C ALA A 18 -10.85 2.16 -4.82
N SER A 19 -11.47 1.32 -3.99
CA SER A 19 -10.75 0.52 -2.97
C SER A 19 -9.79 -0.49 -3.60
N LEU A 20 -10.17 -1.08 -4.74
CA LEU A 20 -9.33 -1.97 -5.52
C LEU A 20 -8.14 -1.24 -6.16
N CYS A 21 -8.34 -0.02 -6.67
CA CYS A 21 -7.23 0.83 -7.12
C CYS A 21 -6.25 1.16 -6.00
N VAL A 22 -6.77 1.52 -4.81
CA VAL A 22 -5.94 1.79 -3.62
C VAL A 22 -5.15 0.55 -3.21
N MET A 23 -5.76 -0.64 -3.28
CA MET A 23 -5.05 -1.89 -3.03
C MET A 23 -3.89 -2.09 -4.00
N ILE A 24 -4.16 -2.03 -5.30
CA ILE A 24 -3.15 -2.30 -6.32
C ILE A 24 -2.00 -1.29 -6.21
N LEU A 25 -2.32 0.01 -6.13
CA LEU A 25 -1.30 1.05 -6.01
C LEU A 25 -0.50 0.92 -4.71
N GLY A 26 -1.16 0.63 -3.59
CA GLY A 26 -0.49 0.43 -2.30
C GLY A 26 0.48 -0.75 -2.32
N LEU A 27 0.09 -1.87 -2.94
CA LEU A 27 0.96 -3.04 -3.07
C LEU A 27 2.11 -2.81 -4.05
N VAL A 28 1.85 -2.20 -5.21
CA VAL A 28 2.88 -1.93 -6.23
C VAL A 28 3.92 -0.93 -5.71
N LEU A 29 3.48 0.22 -5.20
CA LEU A 29 4.38 1.22 -4.63
C LEU A 29 5.08 0.68 -3.39
N GLY A 30 4.33 -0.05 -2.54
CA GLY A 30 4.87 -0.69 -1.35
C GLY A 30 6.00 -1.67 -1.67
N TYR A 31 5.81 -2.54 -2.66
CA TYR A 31 6.82 -3.48 -3.16
C TYR A 31 8.07 -2.75 -3.70
N ILE A 32 7.87 -1.72 -4.53
CA ILE A 32 8.99 -0.95 -5.09
C ILE A 32 9.81 -0.30 -3.97
N PHE A 33 9.16 0.40 -3.03
CA PHE A 33 9.85 1.06 -1.93
C PHE A 33 10.48 0.10 -0.95
N THR A 34 9.85 -1.05 -0.64
CA THR A 34 10.50 -2.06 0.21
C THR A 34 11.72 -2.66 -0.46
N MET A 35 11.66 -3.00 -1.75
CA MET A 35 12.82 -3.54 -2.47
C MET A 35 13.95 -2.51 -2.59
N ILE A 36 13.62 -1.25 -2.87
CA ILE A 36 14.61 -0.16 -2.88
C ILE A 36 15.20 0.05 -1.48
N GLY A 37 14.36 0.11 -0.43
CA GLY A 37 14.81 0.27 0.94
C GLY A 37 15.71 -0.86 1.42
N VAL A 38 15.37 -2.11 1.10
CA VAL A 38 16.19 -3.30 1.41
C VAL A 38 17.52 -3.23 0.67
N THR A 39 17.52 -2.95 -0.63
CA THR A 39 18.78 -2.87 -1.40
C THR A 39 19.68 -1.74 -0.94
N LEU A 40 19.12 -0.60 -0.51
CA LEU A 40 19.86 0.51 0.08
C LEU A 40 20.37 0.18 1.49
N PHE A 41 19.58 -0.51 2.32
CA PHE A 41 19.97 -0.85 3.69
C PHE A 41 21.11 -1.88 3.74
N PHE A 42 21.13 -2.84 2.81
CA PHE A 42 22.16 -3.87 2.70
C PHE A 42 23.30 -3.50 1.73
N ASP A 43 23.32 -2.27 1.21
CA ASP A 43 24.32 -1.78 0.25
C ASP A 43 24.45 -2.65 -1.02
N LEU A 44 23.37 -3.32 -1.44
CA LEU A 44 23.37 -4.32 -2.53
C LEU A 44 23.50 -3.70 -3.93
N ASN A 45 23.35 -2.37 -4.04
CA ASN A 45 23.40 -1.63 -5.31
C ASN A 45 24.69 -0.80 -5.47
N GLY A 46 25.61 -0.79 -4.49
CA GLY A 46 26.83 0.02 -4.54
C GLY A 46 26.60 1.54 -4.58
N LEU A 47 25.38 1.98 -4.25
CA LEU A 47 25.00 3.39 -4.18
C LEU A 47 25.48 3.98 -2.85
N GLN A 48 26.75 4.39 -2.82
CA GLN A 48 27.32 5.12 -1.69
C GLN A 48 26.81 6.57 -1.70
N GLY A 49 26.08 6.95 -0.64
CA GLY A 49 25.61 8.33 -0.48
C GLY A 49 24.40 8.51 0.42
N LEU A 50 23.63 7.45 0.68
CA LEU A 50 22.53 7.48 1.65
C LEU A 50 22.98 6.99 3.02
N SER A 51 22.60 7.70 4.06
CA SER A 51 22.76 7.25 5.44
C SER A 51 21.84 6.06 5.72
N ASN A 52 22.28 5.10 6.55
CA ASN A 52 21.46 3.94 6.96
C ASN A 52 20.09 4.36 7.51
N SER A 53 20.01 5.52 8.17
CA SER A 53 18.75 6.08 8.67
C SER A 53 17.77 6.42 7.54
N GLU A 54 18.25 6.92 6.41
CA GLU A 54 17.44 7.27 5.25
C GLU A 54 16.94 6.02 4.54
N SER A 55 17.77 4.99 4.41
CA SER A 55 17.38 3.69 3.86
C SER A 55 16.27 3.02 4.68
N VAL A 56 16.35 3.11 6.02
CA VAL A 56 15.30 2.61 6.91
C VAL A 56 13.99 3.36 6.71
N VAL A 57 14.02 4.69 6.53
CA VAL A 57 12.81 5.48 6.26
C VAL A 57 12.13 5.01 4.97
N VAL A 58 12.90 4.76 3.90
CA VAL A 58 12.36 4.24 2.62
C VAL A 58 11.75 2.85 2.78
N LEU A 59 12.39 1.99 3.57
CA LEU A 59 11.85 0.65 3.86
C LEU A 59 10.53 0.75 4.64
N VAL A 60 10.48 1.60 5.67
CA VAL A 60 9.28 1.81 6.50
C VAL A 60 8.15 2.41 5.67
N THR A 61 8.40 3.40 4.81
CA THR A 61 7.36 3.94 3.92
C THR A 61 6.82 2.88 2.96
N GLY A 62 7.68 1.99 2.43
CA GLY A 62 7.24 0.84 1.65
C GLY A 62 6.30 -0.08 2.43
N LEU A 63 6.63 -0.41 3.69
CA LEU A 63 5.76 -1.20 4.55
C LEU A 63 4.43 -0.51 4.84
N VAL A 64 4.45 0.81 5.08
CA VAL A 64 3.22 1.60 5.28
C VAL A 64 2.34 1.55 4.03
N CYS A 65 2.92 1.66 2.83
CA CYS A 65 2.17 1.54 1.57
C CYS A 65 1.52 0.15 1.42
N ILE A 66 2.20 -0.93 1.83
CA ILE A 66 1.62 -2.29 1.84
C ILE A 66 0.43 -2.35 2.81
N VAL A 67 0.55 -1.76 4.00
CA VAL A 67 -0.55 -1.71 4.99
C VAL A 67 -1.76 -0.93 4.44
N VAL A 68 -1.52 0.19 3.75
CA VAL A 68 -2.58 0.95 3.06
C VAL A 68 -3.20 0.12 1.93
N GLY A 69 -2.40 -0.62 1.17
CA GLY A 69 -2.89 -1.55 0.16
C GLY A 69 -3.79 -2.64 0.75
N TYR A 70 -3.39 -3.20 1.90
CA TYR A 70 -4.21 -4.17 2.64
C TYR A 70 -5.53 -3.57 3.14
N ALA A 71 -5.51 -2.31 3.62
CA ALA A 71 -6.74 -1.59 3.95
C ALA A 71 -7.65 -1.40 2.72
N GLY A 72 -7.07 -1.13 1.54
CA GLY A 72 -7.79 -1.09 0.27
C GLY A 72 -8.48 -2.42 -0.06
N TRP A 73 -7.81 -3.56 0.14
CA TRP A 73 -8.41 -4.89 -0.01
C TRP A 73 -9.57 -5.12 0.96
N ARG A 74 -9.39 -4.74 2.24
CA ARG A 74 -10.47 -4.83 3.25
C ARG A 74 -11.66 -3.95 2.88
N GLY A 75 -11.42 -2.78 2.30
CA GLY A 75 -12.46 -1.91 1.75
C GLY A 75 -13.19 -2.57 0.59
N PHE A 76 -12.47 -3.13 -0.38
CA PHE A 76 -13.04 -3.84 -1.51
C PHE A 76 -13.94 -5.00 -1.05
N MET A 77 -13.45 -5.84 -0.14
CA MET A 77 -14.23 -6.95 0.44
C MET A 77 -15.46 -6.49 1.23
N GLY A 78 -15.48 -5.25 1.71
CA GLY A 78 -16.65 -4.69 2.43
C GLY A 78 -17.67 -3.99 1.53
N PHE A 79 -17.29 -3.59 0.31
CA PHE A 79 -18.18 -2.86 -0.62
C PHE A 79 -18.61 -3.70 -1.82
N ALA A 80 -17.76 -4.62 -2.30
CA ALA A 80 -18.03 -5.47 -3.45
C ALA A 80 -18.65 -6.83 -3.08
N TYR A 81 -18.43 -7.29 -1.85
CA TYR A 81 -19.02 -8.51 -1.25
C TYR A 81 -19.85 -8.13 -0.02
#